data_AF-A0A017TEQ7-F1
#
_entry.id   AF-A0A017TEQ7-F1
#
_cell.length_a   1.000
_cell.length_b   1.000
_cell.length_c   1.000
_cell.angle_alpha   90.00
_cell.angle_beta   90.00
_cell.angle_gamma   90.00
#
_symmetry.space_group_name_H-M   'P 1'
#
loop_
_entity.id
_entity.type
_entity.pdbx_description
1 polymer ?
#
loop_
_entity_poly.entity_id
_entity_poly.type
_entity_poly.pdbx_seq_one_letter_code
_entity_poly.pdbx_strand_id
1 'polypeptide(L)'
;MTWAIAGGLLLLLLLAVVIVSARKYRRLLAASHLVELGQGLVRLKASALDASRSEGVPDPAKHVFVSSAGAVVAYTVASAEDAHQHHLSLSYRGGPLALGAAGILLSFCARTLPVPMAQIQVGRSDRGVFHAVWSLSDEAHDALAATPAIVPNLQEIPSVMAACLEEARRLGPIARIALPPEINAS
;
A
#
# COMPACT_ATOMS: atom_id res chain seq x y z
N MET A 1 -10.65 10.44 -45.49
CA MET A 1 -11.24 11.38 -44.51
C MET A 1 -11.70 10.66 -43.24
N THR A 2 -12.45 9.55 -43.34
CA THR A 2 -12.90 8.73 -42.19
C THR A 2 -11.77 8.23 -41.29
N TRP A 3 -10.66 7.74 -41.86
CA TRP A 3 -9.48 7.30 -41.08
C TRP A 3 -8.78 8.42 -40.31
N ALA A 4 -8.73 9.64 -40.85
CA ALA A 4 -8.14 10.79 -40.17
C ALA A 4 -9.01 11.23 -38.98
N ILE A 5 -10.34 11.19 -39.13
CA ILE A 5 -11.30 11.46 -38.05
C ILE A 5 -11.17 10.37 -36.96
N ALA A 6 -11.16 9.09 -37.35
CA ALA A 6 -11.00 7.99 -36.41
C ALA A 6 -9.66 8.06 -35.63
N GLY A 7 -8.57 8.38 -36.33
CA GLY A 7 -7.25 8.58 -35.72
C GLY A 7 -7.23 9.76 -34.73
N GLY A 8 -7.84 10.89 -35.10
CA GLY A 8 -7.97 12.06 -34.22
C GLY A 8 -8.78 11.75 -32.96
N LEU A 9 -9.90 11.03 -33.09
CA LEU A 9 -10.72 10.62 -31.95
C LEU A 9 -9.99 9.65 -31.02
N LEU A 10 -9.26 8.68 -31.57
CA LEU A 10 -8.43 7.77 -30.76
C LEU A 10 -7.35 8.52 -29.98
N LEU A 11 -6.65 9.46 -30.62
CA LEU A 11 -5.63 10.27 -29.97
C LEU A 11 -6.22 11.11 -28.83
N LEU A 12 -7.36 11.77 -29.06
CA LEU A 12 -8.05 12.55 -28.03
C LEU A 12 -8.49 11.68 -26.85
N LEU A 13 -8.99 10.47 -27.11
CA LEU A 13 -9.37 9.51 -26.08
C LEU A 13 -8.16 9.10 -25.24
N LEU A 14 -7.04 8.74 -25.88
CA LEU A 14 -5.79 8.39 -25.19
C LEU A 14 -5.27 9.55 -24.34
N LEU A 15 -5.27 10.77 -24.89
CA LEU A 15 -4.85 11.96 -24.15
C LEU A 15 -5.74 12.22 -22.94
N ALA A 16 -7.06 12.10 -23.09
CA ALA A 16 -8.01 12.23 -21.98
C ALA A 16 -7.73 11.20 -20.88
N VAL A 17 -7.49 9.93 -21.24
CA VAL A 17 -7.15 8.86 -20.29
C VAL A 17 -5.85 9.18 -19.55
N VAL A 18 -4.82 9.67 -20.25
CA VAL A 18 -3.54 10.07 -19.64
C VAL A 18 -3.74 11.22 -18.66
N ILE A 19 -4.47 12.26 -19.04
CA ILE A 19 -4.70 13.44 -18.19
C ILE A 19 -5.50 13.07 -16.93
N VAL A 20 -6.58 12.28 -17.08
CA VAL A 20 -7.39 11.83 -15.94
C VAL A 20 -6.57 10.95 -15.00
N SER A 21 -5.80 10.01 -15.55
CA SER A 21 -4.91 9.15 -14.78
C SER A 21 -3.81 9.95 -14.07
N ALA A 22 -3.18 10.90 -14.75
CA ALA A 22 -2.16 11.77 -14.17
C ALA A 22 -2.72 12.58 -13.01
N ARG A 23 -3.95 13.12 -13.11
CA ARG A 23 -4.60 13.83 -11.99
C ARG A 23 -4.83 12.92 -10.78
N LYS A 24 -5.30 11.68 -11.00
CA LYS A 24 -5.49 10.67 -9.95
C LYS A 24 -4.16 10.38 -9.23
N TYR A 25 -3.11 10.02 -9.97
CA TYR A 25 -1.83 9.65 -9.36
C TYR A 25 -1.07 10.84 -8.77
N ARG A 26 -1.21 12.04 -9.34
CA ARG A 26 -0.67 13.28 -8.76
C ARG A 26 -1.25 13.55 -7.38
N ARG A 27 -2.55 13.28 -7.16
CA ARG A 27 -3.17 13.41 -5.82
C ARG A 27 -2.68 12.33 -4.86
N LEU A 28 -2.61 11.08 -5.32
CA LEU A 28 -2.13 9.95 -4.51
C LEU A 28 -0.65 10.07 -4.10
N LEU A 29 0.17 10.73 -4.91
CA LEU A 29 1.60 10.92 -4.64
C LEU A 29 1.92 12.36 -4.20
N ALA A 30 0.90 13.15 -3.86
CA ALA A 30 1.11 14.48 -3.32
C ALA A 30 1.74 14.39 -1.92
N ALA A 31 2.64 15.31 -1.59
CA ALA A 31 3.35 15.28 -0.32
C ALA A 31 2.43 15.33 0.90
N SER A 32 1.39 16.16 0.86
CA SER A 32 0.37 16.22 1.91
C SER A 32 -0.34 14.88 2.13
N HIS A 33 -0.66 14.16 1.05
CA HIS A 33 -1.30 12.85 1.14
C HIS A 33 -0.35 11.79 1.71
N LEU A 34 0.94 11.85 1.38
CA LEU A 34 1.93 10.90 1.92
C LEU A 34 2.14 11.11 3.43
N VAL A 35 2.16 12.36 3.90
CA VAL A 35 2.16 12.67 5.34
C VAL A 35 0.91 12.11 6.02
N GLU A 36 -0.27 12.36 5.44
CA GLU A 36 -1.55 11.83 5.95
C GLU A 36 -1.53 10.29 6.00
N LEU A 37 -1.03 9.64 4.95
CA LEU A 37 -0.89 8.20 4.87
C LEU A 37 0.05 7.66 5.97
N GLY A 38 1.19 8.32 6.19
CA GLY A 38 2.13 7.97 7.25
C GLY A 38 1.49 8.05 8.64
N GLN A 39 0.72 9.11 8.90
CA GLN A 39 -0.05 9.24 10.15
C GLN A 39 -1.12 8.13 10.28
N GLY A 40 -1.78 7.77 9.19
CA GLY A 40 -2.69 6.63 9.13
C GLY A 40 -2.00 5.32 9.51
N LEU A 41 -0.81 5.08 8.97
CA LEU A 41 0.00 3.89 9.26
C LEU A 41 0.46 3.80 10.72
N VAL A 42 0.80 4.93 11.36
CA VAL A 42 1.12 4.96 12.80
C VAL A 42 -0.05 4.39 13.61
N ARG A 43 -1.27 4.83 13.33
CA ARG A 43 -2.49 4.35 14.01
C ARG A 43 -2.77 2.89 13.72
N LEU A 44 -2.62 2.49 12.45
CA LEU A 44 -2.80 1.11 12.02
C LEU A 44 -1.79 0.17 12.71
N LYS A 45 -0.52 0.57 12.79
CA LYS A 45 0.53 -0.19 13.47
C LYS A 45 0.17 -0.42 14.93
N ALA A 46 -0.18 0.64 15.66
CA ALA A 46 -0.58 0.54 17.06
C ALA A 46 -1.77 -0.43 17.24
N SER A 47 -2.80 -0.29 16.40
CA SER A 47 -4.01 -1.14 16.49
C SER A 47 -3.70 -2.61 16.15
N ALA A 48 -2.86 -2.86 15.15
CA ALA A 48 -2.49 -4.22 14.75
C ALA A 48 -1.65 -4.94 15.81
N LEU A 49 -0.73 -4.23 16.47
CA LEU A 49 0.10 -4.78 17.56
C LEU A 49 -0.69 -4.99 18.85
N ASP A 50 -1.68 -4.13 19.13
CA ASP A 50 -2.58 -4.31 20.27
C ASP A 50 -3.48 -5.54 20.06
N ALA A 51 -4.05 -5.68 18.86
CA ALA A 51 -4.88 -6.83 18.51
C ALA A 51 -4.11 -8.15 18.55
N SER A 52 -2.84 -8.19 18.15
CA SER A 52 -2.03 -9.43 18.21
C SER A 52 -1.74 -9.89 19.63
N ARG A 53 -1.90 -9.01 20.63
CA ARG A 53 -1.76 -9.34 22.06
C ARG A 53 -3.08 -9.72 22.72
N SER A 54 -4.20 -9.48 22.06
CA SER A 54 -5.54 -9.75 22.58
C SER A 54 -6.06 -11.07 22.05
N GLU A 55 -6.66 -11.89 22.93
CA GLU A 55 -7.38 -13.11 22.52
C GLU A 55 -8.76 -12.81 21.89
N GLY A 56 -9.15 -11.54 21.82
CA GLY A 56 -10.44 -11.11 21.26
C GLY A 56 -10.47 -11.06 19.73
N VAL A 57 -11.68 -11.10 19.16
CA VAL A 57 -11.88 -10.89 17.71
C VAL A 57 -11.47 -9.45 17.34
N PRO A 58 -10.52 -9.26 16.40
CA PRO A 58 -10.08 -7.92 16.00
C PRO A 58 -11.23 -7.11 15.41
N ASP A 59 -11.36 -5.83 15.78
CA ASP A 59 -12.34 -4.91 15.18
C ASP A 59 -11.85 -4.47 13.79
N PRO A 60 -12.50 -4.92 12.69
CA PRO A 60 -12.04 -4.62 11.33
C PRO A 60 -11.92 -3.11 11.04
N ALA A 61 -12.73 -2.28 11.71
CA ALA A 61 -12.70 -0.84 11.51
C ALA A 61 -11.41 -0.19 12.03
N LYS A 62 -10.74 -0.79 13.02
CA LYS A 62 -9.46 -0.28 13.57
C LYS A 62 -8.26 -0.67 12.71
N HIS A 63 -8.40 -1.68 11.86
CA HIS A 63 -7.33 -2.18 10.99
C HIS A 63 -7.39 -1.60 9.58
N VAL A 64 -8.30 -0.66 9.30
CA VAL A 64 -8.45 -0.03 7.99
C VAL A 64 -8.34 1.49 8.10
N PHE A 65 -7.52 2.08 7.25
CA PHE A 65 -7.40 3.52 7.06
C PHE A 65 -7.80 3.88 5.63
N VAL A 66 -8.60 4.94 5.48
CA VAL A 66 -8.91 5.52 4.19
C VAL A 66 -8.45 6.97 4.16
N SER A 67 -7.57 7.28 3.22
CA SER A 67 -7.04 8.63 3.05
C SER A 67 -8.00 9.55 2.30
N SER A 68 -7.78 10.85 2.44
CA SER A 68 -8.47 11.90 1.68
C SER A 68 -8.33 11.78 0.16
N ALA A 69 -7.28 11.12 -0.32
CA ALA A 69 -7.10 10.85 -1.75
C ALA A 69 -7.81 9.57 -2.23
N GLY A 70 -8.36 8.77 -1.31
CA GLY A 70 -9.09 7.53 -1.60
C GLY A 70 -8.22 6.27 -1.61
N ALA A 71 -6.98 6.34 -1.12
CA ALA A 71 -6.19 5.14 -0.84
C ALA A 71 -6.77 4.44 0.38
N VAL A 72 -6.92 3.13 0.30
CA VAL A 72 -7.40 2.28 1.39
C VAL A 72 -6.26 1.37 1.79
N VAL A 73 -5.84 1.47 3.05
CA VAL A 73 -4.80 0.62 3.62
C VAL A 73 -5.38 -0.18 4.76
N ALA A 74 -5.18 -1.49 4.72
CA ALA A 74 -5.44 -2.35 5.87
C ALA A 74 -4.12 -2.92 6.39
N TYR A 75 -3.99 -3.06 7.71
CA TYR A 75 -2.81 -3.66 8.32
C TYR A 75 -3.20 -4.54 9.50
N THR A 76 -2.73 -5.80 9.45
CA THR A 76 -2.99 -6.81 10.46
C THR A 76 -1.71 -7.57 10.80
N VAL A 77 -1.72 -8.19 11.98
CA VAL A 77 -0.69 -9.11 12.43
C VAL A 77 -1.40 -10.38 12.91
N ALA A 78 -0.97 -11.53 12.39
CA ALA A 78 -1.38 -12.83 12.89
C ALA A 78 -0.18 -13.50 13.59
N SER A 79 -0.42 -14.12 14.74
CA SER A 79 0.56 -14.97 15.40
C SER A 79 0.37 -16.41 14.93
N ALA A 80 1.43 -17.07 14.49
CA ALA A 80 1.42 -18.48 14.16
C ALA A 80 2.69 -19.13 14.73
N GLU A 81 2.51 -19.95 15.77
CA GLU A 81 3.59 -20.65 16.48
C GLU A 81 4.73 -19.69 16.85
N ASP A 82 5.87 -19.77 16.16
CA ASP A 82 7.11 -19.03 16.43
C ASP A 82 7.34 -17.83 15.50
N ALA A 83 6.28 -17.35 14.83
CA ALA A 83 6.38 -16.21 13.93
C ALA A 83 5.13 -15.31 13.94
N HIS A 84 5.39 -14.02 13.77
CA HIS A 84 4.36 -13.01 13.54
C HIS A 84 4.29 -12.68 12.05
N GLN A 85 3.19 -13.05 11.41
CA GLN A 85 2.91 -12.69 10.02
C GLN A 85 2.20 -11.35 9.97
N HIS A 86 2.87 -10.37 9.37
CA HIS A 86 2.34 -9.04 9.13
C HIS A 86 1.77 -8.98 7.72
N HIS A 87 0.56 -8.44 7.59
CA HIS A 87 -0.12 -8.29 6.32
C HIS A 87 -0.58 -6.85 6.12
N LEU A 88 -0.13 -6.23 5.03
CA LEU A 88 -0.57 -4.91 4.59
C LEU A 88 -1.30 -5.05 3.25
N SER A 89 -2.53 -4.55 3.18
CA SER A 89 -3.31 -4.52 1.95
C SER A 89 -3.52 -3.08 1.50
N LEU A 90 -3.31 -2.81 0.22
CA LEU A 90 -3.44 -1.51 -0.41
C LEU A 90 -4.41 -1.58 -1.59
N SER A 91 -5.44 -0.74 -1.57
CA SER A 91 -6.38 -0.56 -2.67
C SER A 91 -6.76 0.91 -2.86
N TYR A 92 -7.63 1.17 -3.84
CA TYR A 92 -8.07 2.52 -4.18
C TYR A 92 -9.57 2.56 -4.46
N ARG A 93 -10.31 3.47 -3.80
CA ARG A 93 -11.77 3.56 -3.95
C ARG A 93 -12.24 3.94 -5.37
N GLY A 94 -11.41 4.64 -6.14
CA GLY A 94 -11.72 5.03 -7.52
C GLY A 94 -11.21 4.04 -8.58
N GLY A 95 -11.33 2.74 -8.33
CA GLY A 95 -10.96 1.68 -9.27
C GLY A 95 -9.49 1.22 -9.18
N PRO A 96 -8.98 0.49 -10.19
CA PRO A 96 -7.70 -0.19 -10.09
C PRO A 96 -6.53 0.79 -9.85
N LEU A 97 -5.59 0.36 -9.01
CA LEU A 97 -4.35 1.07 -8.77
C LEU A 97 -3.28 0.56 -9.75
N ALA A 98 -2.61 1.47 -10.46
CA ALA A 98 -1.52 1.10 -11.36
C ALA A 98 -0.37 0.49 -10.56
N LEU A 99 0.26 -0.54 -11.13
CA LEU A 99 1.35 -1.29 -10.53
C LEU A 99 2.47 -0.38 -10.00
N GLY A 100 2.92 0.59 -10.80
CA GLY A 100 3.98 1.51 -10.39
C GLY A 100 3.59 2.40 -9.21
N ALA A 101 2.35 2.90 -9.18
CA ALA A 101 1.85 3.69 -8.06
C ALA A 101 1.68 2.85 -6.80
N ALA A 102 1.21 1.60 -6.93
CA ALA A 102 1.12 0.66 -5.82
C ALA A 102 2.51 0.36 -5.24
N GLY A 103 3.51 0.09 -6.08
CA GLY A 103 4.88 -0.15 -5.66
C GLY A 103 5.45 1.03 -4.86
N ILE A 104 5.27 2.26 -5.35
CA ILE A 104 5.74 3.47 -4.64
C ILE A 104 5.06 3.60 -3.27
N LEU A 105 3.74 3.42 -3.21
CA LEU A 105 2.99 3.53 -1.95
C LEU A 105 3.36 2.40 -0.97
N LEU A 106 3.54 1.17 -1.43
CA LEU A 106 3.99 0.07 -0.59
C LEU A 106 5.41 0.30 -0.05
N SER A 107 6.33 0.79 -0.88
CA SER A 107 7.67 1.20 -0.45
C SER A 107 7.60 2.32 0.59
N PHE A 108 6.73 3.31 0.40
CA PHE A 108 6.49 4.35 1.40
C PHE A 108 5.97 3.76 2.73
N CYS A 109 5.02 2.82 2.66
CA CYS A 109 4.51 2.13 3.85
C CYS A 109 5.61 1.35 4.57
N ALA A 110 6.43 0.59 3.85
CA ALA A 110 7.52 -0.19 4.41
C ALA A 110 8.54 0.70 5.14
N ARG A 111 8.95 1.81 4.53
CA ARG A 111 9.85 2.79 5.15
C ARG A 111 9.24 3.46 6.38
N THR A 112 7.92 3.71 6.36
CA THR A 112 7.20 4.25 7.52
C THR A 112 7.12 3.24 8.66
N LEU A 113 7.04 1.94 8.36
CA LEU A 113 7.00 0.82 9.31
C LEU A 113 8.40 0.25 9.65
N PRO A 114 9.46 1.05 9.49
CA PRO A 114 10.86 0.60 9.31
C PRO A 114 11.11 -0.86 8.87
N VAL A 115 10.37 -1.39 7.89
CA VAL A 115 10.57 -2.77 7.39
C VAL A 115 11.43 -2.74 6.12
N PRO A 116 12.51 -3.54 6.04
CA PRO A 116 13.30 -3.66 4.82
C PRO A 116 12.46 -4.24 3.67
N MET A 117 12.40 -3.54 2.54
CA MET A 117 11.67 -4.00 1.35
C MET A 117 12.08 -5.42 0.88
N ALA A 118 13.33 -5.82 1.11
CA ALA A 118 13.82 -7.15 0.77
C ALA A 118 13.16 -8.30 1.54
N GLN A 119 12.52 -8.00 2.68
CA GLN A 119 11.80 -8.98 3.51
C GLN A 119 10.31 -9.06 3.15
N ILE A 120 9.82 -8.17 2.29
CA ILE A 120 8.41 -8.05 1.96
C ILE A 120 8.11 -8.80 0.67
N GLN A 121 7.21 -9.77 0.76
CA GLN A 121 6.62 -10.41 -0.40
C GLN A 121 5.42 -9.59 -0.86
N VAL A 122 5.41 -9.20 -2.14
CA VAL A 122 4.32 -8.40 -2.70
C VAL A 122 3.57 -9.21 -3.74
N GLY A 123 2.24 -9.18 -3.64
CA GLY A 123 1.34 -9.77 -4.62
C GLY A 123 0.15 -8.89 -4.94
N ARG A 124 -0.58 -9.27 -5.98
CA ARG A 124 -1.82 -8.61 -6.38
C ARG A 124 -2.95 -9.64 -6.50
N SER A 125 -4.09 -9.35 -5.90
CA SER A 125 -5.31 -10.15 -6.07
C SER A 125 -6.04 -9.82 -7.37
N ASP A 126 -6.96 -10.69 -7.79
CA ASP A 126 -7.79 -10.49 -8.98
C ASP A 126 -8.69 -9.25 -8.88
N ARG A 127 -9.07 -8.85 -7.66
CA ARG A 127 -9.82 -7.62 -7.38
C ARG A 127 -8.96 -6.35 -7.45
N GLY A 128 -7.66 -6.48 -7.71
CA GLY A 128 -6.74 -5.34 -7.84
C GLY A 128 -6.24 -4.77 -6.51
N VAL A 129 -6.38 -5.52 -5.41
CA VAL A 129 -5.77 -5.20 -4.12
C VAL A 129 -4.32 -5.67 -4.13
N PHE A 130 -3.40 -4.82 -3.70
CA PHE A 130 -2.01 -5.18 -3.53
C PHE A 130 -1.78 -5.62 -2.08
N HIS A 131 -1.09 -6.74 -1.91
CA HIS A 131 -0.80 -7.32 -0.60
C HIS A 131 0.71 -7.34 -0.41
N ALA A 132 1.16 -6.86 0.74
CA ALA A 132 2.53 -6.97 1.23
C ALA A 132 2.50 -7.85 2.48
N VAL A 133 3.27 -8.94 2.46
CA VAL A 133 3.35 -9.89 3.58
C VAL A 133 4.80 -10.07 3.97
N TRP A 134 5.08 -10.08 5.26
CA TRP A 134 6.38 -10.42 5.82
C TRP A 134 6.19 -11.12 7.16
N SER A 135 7.14 -11.97 7.52
CA SER A 135 7.15 -12.69 8.79
C SER A 135 8.31 -12.23 9.65
N LEU A 136 8.08 -12.04 10.93
CA LEU A 136 9.09 -11.70 11.92
C LEU A 136 9.15 -12.79 13.00
N SER A 137 10.33 -13.04 13.55
CA SER A 137 10.44 -13.75 14.84
C SER A 137 9.88 -12.88 15.96
N ASP A 138 9.66 -13.47 17.13
CA ASP A 138 9.19 -12.76 18.32
C ASP A 138 10.08 -11.56 18.67
N GLU A 139 11.41 -11.73 18.66
CA GLU A 139 12.34 -10.64 18.98
C GLU A 139 12.27 -9.50 17.97
N ALA A 140 12.14 -9.83 16.68
CA ALA A 140 12.00 -8.84 15.62
C ALA A 140 10.62 -8.15 15.65
N HIS A 141 9.57 -8.88 16.03
CA HIS A 141 8.24 -8.33 16.24
C HIS A 141 8.22 -7.34 17.40
N ASP A 142 8.80 -7.70 18.54
CA ASP A 142 8.92 -6.82 19.70
C ASP A 142 9.80 -5.60 19.42
N ALA A 143 10.91 -5.78 18.70
CA ALA A 143 11.76 -4.68 18.25
C ALA A 143 10.99 -3.73 17.32
N LEU A 144 10.19 -4.27 16.40
CA LEU A 144 9.31 -3.48 15.55
C LEU A 144 8.25 -2.76 16.40
N ALA A 145 7.64 -3.40 17.39
CA ALA A 145 6.64 -2.81 18.26
C ALA A 145 7.21 -1.64 19.09
N ALA A 146 8.44 -1.77 19.57
CA ALA A 146 9.15 -0.72 20.30
C ALA A 146 9.64 0.44 19.41
N THR A 147 9.87 0.19 18.12
CA THR A 147 10.36 1.20 17.17
C THR A 147 9.22 2.10 16.69
N PRO A 148 9.27 3.43 16.90
CA PRO A 148 8.24 4.33 16.37
C PRO A 148 8.19 4.28 14.84
N ALA A 149 6.99 4.39 14.26
CA ALA A 149 6.85 4.59 12.83
C ALA A 149 7.40 5.97 12.43
N ILE A 150 8.07 6.04 11.27
CA ILE A 150 8.76 7.24 10.80
C ILE A 150 7.86 7.96 9.80
N VAL A 151 7.23 9.05 10.21
CA VAL A 151 6.43 9.89 9.33
C VAL A 151 7.29 11.06 8.83
N PRO A 152 7.71 11.07 7.55
CA PRO A 152 8.48 12.18 7.01
C PRO A 152 7.67 13.47 7.03
N ASN A 153 8.32 14.59 7.28
CA ASN A 153 7.71 15.90 7.13
C ASN A 153 7.65 16.31 5.64
N LEU A 154 6.92 17.39 5.34
CA LEU A 154 6.72 17.85 3.94
C LEU A 154 8.02 18.13 3.18
N GLN A 155 9.09 18.57 3.86
CA GLN A 155 10.37 18.87 3.24
C GLN A 155 11.18 17.61 2.90
N GLU A 156 10.94 16.52 3.64
CA GLU A 156 11.60 15.22 3.43
C GLU A 156 10.92 14.38 2.37
N ILE A 157 9.63 14.64 2.06
CA ILE A 157 8.89 13.84 1.08
C ILE A 157 9.62 13.69 -0.26
N PRO A 158 10.21 14.74 -0.88
CA PRO A 158 10.89 14.57 -2.16
C PRO A 158 12.02 13.53 -2.14
N SER A 159 12.83 13.50 -1.08
CA SER A 159 13.94 12.53 -0.96
C SER A 159 13.41 11.13 -0.64
N VAL A 160 12.40 11.02 0.23
CA VAL A 160 11.73 9.74 0.52
C VAL A 160 11.09 9.18 -0.75
N MET A 161 10.41 10.01 -1.53
CA MET A 161 9.76 9.61 -2.78
C MET A 161 10.76 9.13 -3.83
N ALA A 162 11.92 9.77 -3.94
CA ALA A 162 12.99 9.28 -4.81
C ALA A 162 13.44 7.87 -4.40
N ALA A 163 13.62 7.62 -3.11
CA ALA A 163 13.97 6.29 -2.61
C ALA A 163 12.85 5.25 -2.87
N CYS A 164 11.59 5.61 -2.60
CA CYS A 164 10.44 4.73 -2.87
C CYS A 164 10.30 4.40 -4.36
N LEU A 165 10.63 5.34 -5.26
CA LEU A 165 10.63 5.09 -6.70
C LEU A 165 11.69 4.06 -7.10
N GLU A 166 12.90 4.16 -6.56
CA GLU A 166 13.97 3.19 -6.82
C GLU A 166 13.63 1.80 -6.27
N GLU A 167 13.06 1.74 -5.06
CA GLU A 167 12.59 0.47 -4.47
C GLU A 167 11.44 -0.14 -5.27
N ALA A 168 10.47 0.66 -5.70
CA ALA A 168 9.33 0.20 -6.49
C ALA A 168 9.75 -0.41 -7.83
N ARG A 169 10.83 0.09 -8.45
CA ARG A 169 11.39 -0.50 -9.67
C ARG A 169 11.97 -1.90 -9.44
N ARG A 170 12.45 -2.19 -8.22
CA ARG A 170 13.04 -3.49 -7.85
C ARG A 170 11.99 -4.56 -7.54
N LEU A 171 10.75 -4.17 -7.28
CA LEU A 171 9.65 -5.11 -7.01
C LEU A 171 9.32 -6.02 -8.20
N GLY A 172 9.89 -5.76 -9.39
CA GLY A 172 9.73 -6.62 -10.57
C GLY A 172 8.26 -6.83 -10.98
N PRO A 173 7.96 -7.88 -11.76
CA PRO A 173 6.57 -8.26 -12.00
C PRO A 173 5.97 -8.80 -10.69
N ILE A 174 5.04 -8.05 -10.10
CA ILE A 174 4.30 -8.50 -8.90
C ILE A 174 3.51 -9.75 -9.26
N ALA A 175 3.78 -10.84 -8.53
CA ALA A 175 3.09 -12.11 -8.70
C ALA A 175 1.58 -11.94 -8.45
N ARG A 176 0.76 -12.63 -9.25
CA ARG A 176 -0.65 -12.77 -8.92
C ARG A 176 -0.76 -13.79 -7.78
N ILE A 177 -1.37 -13.38 -6.67
CA ILE A 177 -1.67 -14.30 -5.58
C ILE A 177 -3.13 -14.72 -5.78
N ALA A 178 -3.35 -16.00 -6.06
CA ALA A 178 -4.68 -16.58 -5.96
C ALA A 178 -5.09 -16.51 -4.48
N LEU A 179 -6.15 -15.77 -4.19
CA LEU A 179 -6.68 -15.75 -2.83
C LEU A 179 -7.19 -17.16 -2.50
N PRO A 180 -6.91 -17.70 -1.30
CA PRO A 180 -7.63 -18.88 -0.84
C PRO A 180 -9.14 -18.58 -0.84
N PRO A 181 -10.00 -19.56 -1.17
CA PRO A 181 -11.42 -19.35 -1.45
C PRO A 181 -12.21 -18.73 -0.29
N GLU A 182 -11.67 -18.78 0.93
CA GLU A 182 -12.32 -18.36 2.17
C GLU A 182 -12.38 -16.84 2.39
N ILE A 183 -11.61 -16.03 1.65
CA ILE A 183 -11.61 -14.55 1.76
C ILE A 183 -12.67 -13.90 0.83
N ASN A 184 -13.50 -14.69 0.14
CA ASN A 184 -14.50 -14.15 -0.80
C ASN A 184 -15.81 -13.66 -0.17
N ALA A 185 -16.01 -13.83 1.14
CA ALA A 185 -17.23 -13.41 1.83
C ALA A 185 -17.02 -12.14 2.67
N SER A 186 -16.90 -10.99 2.02
CA SER A 186 -17.23 -9.67 2.59
C SER A 186 -17.49 -8.65 1.49
#